data_AF-A0A9Q4I128-F1
#
_entry.id   AF-A0A9Q4I128-F1
#
_cell.length_a   1.000
_cell.length_b   1.000
_cell.length_c   1.000
_cell.angle_alpha   90.00
_cell.angle_beta   90.00
_cell.angle_gamma   90.00
#
_symmetry.space_group_name_H-M   'P 1'
#
loop_
_entity.id
_entity.type
_entity.pdbx_description
1 polymer ?
#
loop_
_entity_poly.entity_id
_entity_poly.type
_entity_poly.pdbx_seq_one_letter_code
_entity_poly.pdbx_strand_id
1 'polypeptide(L)'
;MKNSESDNRKILETQKMMLEMKRNRLNGIIELISDVLKGEDKMSFETFNKDDIQKIIQHSLKIMSEEDKKIIIEHYGDIEKFKESVAEGFKDEKACEHLIKIYGSKEKAVEASLKSTGTREEVTEQKNEMDLIYKQFACAMESSDEDMSMKAVKRLGKSCKNLFKMDNARVVLLEMAKDYLNHSQLEEDTDKQYGKGVTKYIGSVIYRYYGVENLE
;
A
#
# COMPACT_ATOMS: atom_id res chain seq x y z
N MET A 1 -28.85 38.74 -3.15
CA MET A 1 -27.46 38.79 -3.67
C MET A 1 -26.47 37.93 -2.88
N LYS A 2 -26.64 37.68 -1.57
CA LYS A 2 -25.74 36.80 -0.79
C LYS A 2 -25.73 35.30 -1.17
N ASN A 3 -26.83 34.75 -1.70
CA ASN A 3 -26.87 33.33 -2.07
C ASN A 3 -26.04 33.01 -3.33
N SER A 4 -26.05 33.88 -4.34
CA SER A 4 -25.37 33.61 -5.61
C SER A 4 -23.85 33.64 -5.50
N GLU A 5 -23.27 34.49 -4.64
CA GLU A 5 -21.82 34.50 -4.39
C GLU A 5 -21.36 33.25 -3.62
N SER A 6 -22.17 32.77 -2.67
CA SER A 6 -21.92 31.51 -1.95
C SER A 6 -21.97 30.31 -2.90
N ASP A 7 -22.97 30.28 -3.79
CA ASP A 7 -23.12 29.21 -4.78
C ASP A 7 -21.99 29.24 -5.82
N ASN A 8 -21.61 30.42 -6.31
CA ASN A 8 -20.47 30.57 -7.22
C ASN A 8 -19.15 30.13 -6.58
N ARG A 9 -18.93 30.46 -5.30
CA ARG A 9 -17.75 30.03 -4.57
C ARG A 9 -17.68 28.51 -4.44
N LYS A 10 -18.79 27.85 -4.07
CA LYS A 10 -18.86 26.38 -3.99
C LYS A 10 -18.60 25.71 -5.34
N ILE A 11 -19.16 26.28 -6.42
CA ILE A 11 -18.91 25.78 -7.79
C ILE A 11 -17.42 25.87 -8.13
N LEU A 12 -16.77 27.01 -7.84
CA LEU A 12 -15.35 27.21 -8.09
C LEU A 12 -14.47 26.29 -7.22
N GLU A 13 -14.82 26.08 -5.95
CA GLU A 13 -14.15 25.12 -5.06
C GLU A 13 -14.26 23.69 -5.60
N THR A 14 -15.44 23.30 -6.09
CA THR A 14 -15.68 21.98 -6.72
C THR A 14 -14.87 21.82 -8.01
N GLN A 15 -14.86 22.84 -8.87
CA GLN A 15 -14.06 22.84 -10.10
C GLN A 15 -12.56 22.74 -9.81
N LYS A 16 -12.07 23.48 -8.81
CA LYS A 16 -10.69 23.40 -8.35
C LYS A 16 -10.35 21.98 -7.90
N MET A 17 -11.18 21.37 -7.05
CA MET A 17 -11.00 20.00 -6.59
C MET A 17 -10.92 19.01 -7.76
N MET A 18 -11.81 19.12 -8.76
CA MET A 18 -11.76 18.27 -9.95
C MET A 18 -10.47 18.44 -10.76
N LEU A 19 -9.98 19.68 -10.92
CA LEU A 19 -8.72 19.94 -11.63
C LEU A 19 -7.52 19.36 -10.88
N GLU A 20 -7.52 19.45 -9.55
CA GLU A 20 -6.49 18.85 -8.71
C GLU A 20 -6.50 17.33 -8.79
N MET A 21 -7.67 16.68 -8.81
CA MET A 21 -7.80 15.24 -9.05
C MET A 21 -7.25 14.84 -10.42
N LYS A 22 -7.59 15.58 -11.50
CA LYS A 22 -7.05 15.33 -12.85
C LYS A 22 -5.54 15.46 -12.88
N ARG A 23 -4.98 16.53 -12.28
CA ARG A 23 -3.53 16.72 -12.15
C ARG A 23 -2.87 15.56 -11.41
N ASN A 24 -3.44 15.13 -10.29
CA ASN A 24 -2.89 14.05 -9.50
C ASN A 24 -2.92 12.70 -10.23
N ARG A 25 -4.01 12.42 -10.98
CA ARG A 25 -4.09 11.27 -11.87
C ARG A 25 -2.98 11.30 -12.92
N LEU A 26 -2.78 12.45 -13.59
CA LEU A 26 -1.70 12.63 -14.55
C LEU A 26 -0.32 12.45 -13.92
N ASN A 27 -0.08 12.98 -12.72
CA ASN A 27 1.18 12.77 -11.99
C ASN A 27 1.42 11.28 -11.71
N GLY A 28 0.39 10.53 -11.35
CA GLY A 28 0.50 9.08 -11.17
C GLY A 28 0.83 8.33 -12.46
N ILE A 29 0.27 8.77 -13.60
CA ILE A 29 0.62 8.21 -14.92
C ILE A 29 2.07 8.57 -15.28
N ILE A 30 2.51 9.80 -14.99
CA ILE A 30 3.90 10.23 -15.22
C ILE A 30 4.87 9.41 -14.35
N GLU A 31 4.53 9.13 -13.09
CA GLU A 31 5.33 8.28 -12.21
C GLU A 31 5.46 6.87 -12.81
N LEU A 32 4.36 6.26 -13.24
CA LEU A 32 4.36 4.96 -13.93
C LEU A 32 5.24 4.97 -15.19
N ILE A 33 5.11 5.98 -16.04
CA ILE A 33 5.92 6.12 -17.26
C ILE A 33 7.40 6.35 -16.90
N SER A 34 7.69 7.12 -15.87
CA SER A 34 9.06 7.39 -15.42
C SER A 34 9.74 6.13 -14.90
N ASP A 35 8.99 5.26 -14.21
CA ASP A 35 9.47 3.97 -13.76
C ASP A 35 9.82 3.07 -14.96
N VAL A 36 8.99 3.05 -16.01
CA VAL A 36 9.27 2.35 -17.26
C VAL A 36 10.52 2.92 -17.97
N LEU A 37 10.65 4.25 -18.06
CA LEU A 37 11.74 4.91 -18.78
C LEU A 37 13.11 4.79 -18.10
N LYS A 38 13.18 4.56 -16.78
CA LYS A 38 14.45 4.42 -16.04
C LYS A 38 15.22 3.12 -16.34
N GLY A 39 14.73 2.29 -17.26
CA GLY A 39 15.50 1.18 -17.81
C GLY A 39 15.25 -0.16 -17.15
N GLU A 40 14.05 -0.39 -16.63
CA GLU A 40 13.59 -1.73 -16.28
C GLU A 40 12.74 -2.28 -17.41
N ASP A 41 13.43 -2.75 -18.46
CA ASP A 41 12.85 -3.56 -19.52
C ASP A 41 12.47 -4.95 -18.98
N LYS A 42 11.60 -4.96 -17.96
CA LYS A 42 11.05 -6.13 -17.29
C LYS A 42 9.60 -5.87 -16.90
N MET A 43 8.77 -5.29 -17.77
CA MET A 43 7.35 -5.66 -17.73
C MET A 43 7.22 -7.08 -18.29
N SER A 44 7.76 -8.04 -17.53
CA SER A 44 7.55 -9.45 -17.77
C SER A 44 6.17 -9.80 -17.23
N PHE A 45 5.25 -10.11 -18.13
CA PHE A 45 3.96 -10.75 -17.81
C PHE A 45 4.13 -12.25 -17.55
N GLU A 46 5.38 -12.75 -17.51
CA GLU A 46 5.63 -14.15 -17.18
C GLU A 46 5.29 -14.42 -15.71
N THR A 47 4.57 -15.51 -15.49
CA THR A 47 4.28 -16.03 -14.16
C THR A 47 5.57 -16.48 -13.45
N PHE A 48 5.50 -16.58 -12.12
CA PHE A 48 6.61 -17.11 -11.31
C PHE A 48 6.97 -18.52 -11.77
N ASN A 49 8.25 -18.76 -12.07
CA ASN A 49 8.73 -20.09 -12.40
C ASN A 49 9.17 -20.84 -11.12
N LYS A 50 9.46 -22.14 -11.24
CA LYS A 50 9.87 -22.97 -10.10
C LYS A 50 11.15 -22.46 -9.42
N ASP A 51 12.09 -21.94 -10.18
CA ASP A 51 13.36 -21.44 -9.65
C ASP A 51 13.16 -20.16 -8.82
N ASP A 52 12.26 -19.28 -9.27
CA ASP A 52 11.87 -18.08 -8.54
C ASP A 52 11.24 -18.46 -7.20
N ILE A 53 10.25 -19.36 -7.21
CA ILE A 53 9.56 -19.83 -6.00
C ILE A 53 10.56 -20.47 -5.02
N GLN A 54 11.48 -21.31 -5.51
CA GLN A 54 12.49 -21.93 -4.66
C GLN A 54 13.44 -20.91 -4.03
N LYS A 55 13.86 -19.87 -4.77
CA LYS A 55 14.71 -18.80 -4.22
C LYS A 55 14.00 -18.07 -3.09
N ILE A 56 12.73 -17.72 -3.27
CA ILE A 56 11.91 -17.07 -2.23
C ILE A 56 11.88 -17.94 -0.98
N ILE A 57 11.44 -19.19 -1.11
CA ILE A 57 11.29 -20.15 0.00
C ILE A 57 12.61 -20.33 0.76
N GLN A 58 13.72 -20.57 0.04
CA GLN A 58 15.02 -20.80 0.65
C GLN A 58 15.53 -19.56 1.40
N HIS A 59 15.35 -18.38 0.80
CA HIS A 59 15.74 -17.13 1.45
C HIS A 59 14.92 -16.89 2.72
N SER A 60 13.59 -17.05 2.65
CA SER A 60 12.71 -16.91 3.81
C SER A 60 13.13 -17.83 4.96
N LEU A 61 13.40 -19.11 4.70
CA LEU A 61 13.87 -20.05 5.73
C LEU A 61 15.25 -19.70 6.31
N LYS A 62 16.10 -19.02 5.53
CA LYS A 62 17.44 -18.61 5.97
C LYS A 62 17.40 -17.40 6.90
N ILE A 63 16.54 -16.41 6.63
CA ILE A 63 16.44 -15.19 7.44
C ILE A 63 15.56 -15.34 8.67
N MET A 64 14.74 -16.38 8.70
CA MET A 64 13.80 -16.67 9.77
C MET A 64 14.49 -17.09 11.07
N SER A 65 13.97 -16.61 12.20
CA SER A 65 14.44 -17.00 13.53
C SER A 65 14.12 -18.47 13.85
N GLU A 66 14.79 -19.05 14.83
CA GLU A 66 14.50 -20.42 15.26
C GLU A 66 13.12 -20.52 15.93
N GLU A 67 12.65 -19.44 16.55
CA GLU A 67 11.30 -19.33 17.10
C GLU A 67 10.24 -19.39 15.99
N ASP A 68 10.40 -18.60 14.93
CA ASP A 68 9.46 -18.58 13.80
C ASP A 68 9.43 -19.93 13.06
N LYS A 69 10.58 -20.60 12.93
CA LYS A 69 10.64 -21.96 12.35
C LYS A 69 9.84 -22.97 13.16
N LYS A 70 9.85 -22.88 14.50
CA LYS A 70 9.03 -23.75 15.36
C LYS A 70 7.54 -23.52 15.13
N ILE A 71 7.11 -22.26 14.98
CA ILE A 71 5.71 -21.91 14.68
C ILE A 71 5.28 -22.53 13.34
N ILE A 72 6.16 -22.49 12.32
CA ILE A 72 5.89 -23.13 11.04
C ILE A 72 5.74 -24.65 11.18
N ILE A 73 6.66 -25.29 11.92
CA ILE A 73 6.59 -26.74 12.15
C ILE A 73 5.32 -27.12 12.91
N GLU A 74 4.89 -26.32 13.88
CA GLU A 74 3.65 -26.56 14.62
C GLU A 74 2.41 -26.42 13.73
N HIS A 75 2.38 -25.42 12.84
CA HIS A 75 1.23 -25.16 11.98
C HIS A 75 1.14 -26.10 10.77
N TYR A 76 2.26 -26.37 10.10
CA TYR A 76 2.33 -27.16 8.86
C TYR A 76 2.76 -28.62 9.10
N GLY A 77 3.23 -28.95 10.30
CA GLY A 77 3.75 -30.26 10.70
C GLY A 77 5.25 -30.41 10.46
N ASP A 78 5.76 -29.92 9.33
CA ASP A 78 7.18 -29.90 9.00
C ASP A 78 7.52 -28.81 7.98
N ILE A 79 8.83 -28.63 7.73
CA ILE A 79 9.32 -27.63 6.79
C ILE A 79 8.98 -27.99 5.34
N GLU A 80 8.96 -29.27 4.96
CA GLU A 80 8.68 -29.66 3.56
C GLU A 80 7.23 -29.37 3.18
N LYS A 81 6.28 -29.67 4.06
CA LYS A 81 4.86 -29.30 3.88
C LYS A 81 4.66 -27.80 3.79
N PHE A 82 5.43 -27.00 4.54
CA PHE A 82 5.43 -25.55 4.38
C PHE A 82 5.91 -25.14 2.99
N LYS A 83 7.03 -25.71 2.50
CA LYS A 83 7.52 -25.42 1.14
C LYS A 83 6.50 -25.79 0.07
N GLU A 84 5.87 -26.95 0.19
CA GLU A 84 4.80 -27.41 -0.71
C GLU A 84 3.61 -26.45 -0.68
N SER A 85 3.16 -26.03 0.50
CA SER A 85 2.05 -25.09 0.64
C SER A 85 2.35 -23.72 0.01
N VAL A 86 3.56 -23.20 0.19
CA VAL A 86 3.98 -21.95 -0.45
C VAL A 86 3.99 -22.12 -1.97
N ALA A 87 4.58 -23.21 -2.48
CA ALA A 87 4.63 -23.50 -3.91
C ALA A 87 3.23 -23.69 -4.52
N GLU A 88 2.30 -24.29 -3.79
CA GLU A 88 0.90 -24.45 -4.21
C GLU A 88 0.20 -23.08 -4.32
N GLY A 89 0.47 -22.17 -3.38
CA GLY A 89 -0.06 -20.80 -3.43
C GLY A 89 0.34 -20.03 -4.69
N PHE A 90 1.55 -20.27 -5.21
CA PHE A 90 2.02 -19.68 -6.47
C PHE A 90 1.39 -20.33 -7.74
N LYS A 91 0.57 -21.38 -7.61
CA LYS A 91 -0.23 -21.89 -8.73
C LYS A 91 -1.51 -21.08 -8.97
N ASP A 92 -1.94 -20.26 -8.01
CA ASP A 92 -3.03 -19.33 -8.23
C ASP A 92 -2.54 -18.17 -9.12
N GLU A 93 -2.92 -18.23 -10.40
CA GLU A 93 -2.58 -17.21 -11.39
C GLU A 93 -3.05 -15.82 -10.96
N LYS A 94 -4.22 -15.69 -10.32
CA LYS A 94 -4.74 -14.40 -9.87
C LYS A 94 -3.91 -13.82 -8.74
N ALA A 95 -3.47 -14.65 -7.80
CA ALA A 95 -2.57 -14.23 -6.73
C ALA A 95 -1.21 -13.75 -7.29
N CYS A 96 -0.69 -14.46 -8.29
CA CYS A 96 0.56 -14.10 -8.97
C CYS A 96 0.43 -12.79 -9.76
N GLU A 97 -0.64 -12.62 -10.54
CA GLU A 97 -0.95 -11.37 -11.24
C GLU A 97 -1.06 -10.20 -10.27
N HIS A 98 -1.67 -10.41 -9.10
CA HIS A 98 -1.78 -9.39 -8.07
C HIS A 98 -0.42 -8.96 -7.52
N LEU A 99 0.49 -9.92 -7.27
CA LEU A 99 1.87 -9.62 -6.87
C LEU A 99 2.62 -8.84 -7.94
N ILE A 100 2.48 -9.22 -9.21
CA ILE A 100 3.08 -8.49 -10.34
C ILE A 100 2.51 -7.07 -10.40
N LYS A 101 1.21 -6.89 -10.19
CA LYS A 101 0.57 -5.57 -10.18
C LYS A 101 1.10 -4.68 -9.04
N ILE A 102 1.32 -5.24 -7.85
CA ILE A 102 1.87 -4.51 -6.70
C ILE A 102 3.32 -4.08 -6.96
N TYR A 103 4.16 -5.01 -7.41
CA TYR A 103 5.60 -4.79 -7.56
C TYR A 103 6.02 -4.28 -8.93
N GLY A 104 5.11 -4.25 -9.91
CA GLY A 104 5.33 -3.85 -11.30
C GLY A 104 5.92 -4.96 -12.19
N SER A 105 6.60 -5.96 -11.61
CA SER A 105 7.14 -7.12 -12.33
C SER A 105 7.36 -8.31 -11.40
N LYS A 106 7.48 -9.50 -11.99
CA LYS A 106 7.91 -10.71 -11.29
C LYS A 106 9.28 -10.52 -10.64
N GLU A 107 10.26 -9.96 -11.37
CA GLU A 107 11.63 -9.84 -10.87
C GLU A 107 11.72 -8.90 -9.68
N LYS A 108 10.94 -7.81 -9.66
CA LYS A 108 10.85 -6.92 -8.49
C LYS A 108 10.19 -7.59 -7.29
N ALA A 109 9.15 -8.39 -7.52
CA ALA A 109 8.51 -9.14 -6.45
C ALA A 109 9.49 -10.15 -5.81
N VAL A 110 10.25 -10.87 -6.65
CA VAL A 110 11.33 -11.75 -6.18
C VAL A 110 12.38 -10.94 -5.43
N GLU A 111 12.90 -9.85 -6.01
CA GLU A 111 13.92 -9.02 -5.35
C GLU A 111 13.46 -8.49 -3.99
N ALA A 112 12.21 -8.03 -3.89
CA ALA A 112 11.63 -7.57 -2.63
C ALA A 112 11.57 -8.69 -1.57
N SER A 113 11.19 -9.90 -1.96
CA SER A 113 11.16 -11.06 -1.05
C SER A 113 12.56 -11.54 -0.60
N LEU A 114 13.59 -11.24 -1.39
CA LEU A 114 14.98 -11.54 -1.08
C LEU A 114 15.65 -10.46 -0.22
N LYS A 115 14.95 -9.35 0.08
CA LYS A 115 15.43 -8.34 1.03
C LYS A 115 15.00 -8.74 2.44
N SER A 116 15.89 -8.53 3.42
CA SER A 116 15.57 -8.77 4.83
C SER A 116 14.37 -7.91 5.27
N THR A 117 13.52 -8.47 6.13
CA THR A 117 12.39 -7.77 6.78
C THR A 117 12.80 -6.71 7.79
N GLY A 118 14.10 -6.42 7.87
CA GLY A 118 14.68 -5.41 8.74
C GLY A 118 14.97 -5.92 10.14
N THR A 119 15.76 -5.16 10.90
CA THR A 119 16.06 -5.49 12.30
C THR A 119 14.86 -5.19 13.20
N ARG A 120 14.85 -5.72 14.43
CA ARG A 120 13.81 -5.41 15.41
C ARG A 120 13.68 -3.91 15.70
N GLU A 121 14.79 -3.19 15.62
CA GLU A 121 14.85 -1.74 15.77
C GLU A 121 14.15 -1.05 14.59
N GLU A 122 14.46 -1.46 13.36
CA GLU A 122 13.82 -0.93 12.14
C GLU A 122 12.30 -1.17 12.13
N VAL A 123 11.84 -2.34 12.61
CA VAL A 123 10.40 -2.64 12.76
C VAL A 123 9.75 -1.70 13.79
N THR A 124 10.45 -1.39 14.88
CA THR A 124 9.95 -0.47 15.92
C THR A 124 9.88 0.97 15.40
N GLU A 125 10.88 1.42 14.65
CA GLU A 125 10.88 2.73 14.01
C GLU A 125 9.74 2.86 12.99
N GLN A 126 9.51 1.83 12.18
CA GLN A 126 8.39 1.79 11.24
C GLN A 126 7.04 1.89 11.96
N LYS A 127 6.87 1.16 13.06
CA LYS A 127 5.65 1.25 13.89
C LYS A 127 5.44 2.68 14.42
N ASN A 128 6.49 3.32 14.91
CA ASN A 128 6.41 4.70 15.42
C ASN A 128 6.09 5.69 14.30
N GLU A 129 6.69 5.55 13.12
CA GLU A 129 6.40 6.41 11.97
C GLU A 129 4.94 6.24 11.50
N MET A 130 4.44 5.01 11.48
CA MET A 130 3.03 4.75 11.15
C MET A 130 2.07 5.42 12.14
N ASP A 131 2.36 5.35 13.44
CA ASP A 131 1.57 6.01 14.48
C ASP A 131 1.53 7.55 14.28
N LEU A 132 2.67 8.16 13.94
CA LEU A 132 2.75 9.59 13.65
C LEU A 132 1.96 9.98 12.41
N ILE A 133 1.98 9.14 11.36
CA ILE A 133 1.21 9.37 10.13
C ILE A 133 -0.29 9.32 10.43
N TYR A 134 -0.75 8.35 11.22
CA TYR A 134 -2.17 8.21 11.57
C TYR A 134 -2.65 9.36 12.45
N LYS A 135 -1.84 9.80 13.42
CA LYS A 135 -2.10 11.03 14.17
C LYS A 135 -2.19 12.26 13.28
N GLN A 136 -1.34 12.36 12.25
CA GLN A 136 -1.42 13.46 11.29
C GLN A 136 -2.73 13.42 10.49
N PHE A 137 -3.22 12.24 10.10
CA PHE A 137 -4.54 12.11 9.48
C PHE A 137 -5.67 12.52 10.41
N ALA A 138 -5.63 12.09 11.67
CA ALA A 138 -6.63 12.50 12.68
C ALA A 138 -6.66 14.02 12.84
N CYS A 139 -5.51 14.67 13.00
CA CYS A 139 -5.41 16.13 13.09
C CYS A 139 -5.93 16.83 11.82
N ALA A 140 -5.61 16.30 10.63
CA ALA A 140 -6.10 16.84 9.36
C ALA A 140 -7.64 16.71 9.24
N MET A 141 -8.20 15.60 9.73
CA MET A 141 -9.65 15.37 9.77
C MET A 141 -10.36 16.39 10.67
N GLU A 142 -9.85 16.58 11.88
CA GLU A 142 -10.44 17.53 12.86
C GLU A 142 -10.37 18.99 12.40
N SER A 143 -9.24 19.36 11.79
CA SER A 143 -8.99 20.73 11.32
C SER A 143 -9.51 21.02 9.90
N SER A 144 -9.98 20.00 9.18
CA SER A 144 -10.30 20.08 7.75
C SER A 144 -9.14 20.62 6.89
N ASP A 145 -7.89 20.31 7.27
CA ASP A 145 -6.69 20.76 6.57
C ASP A 145 -6.33 19.81 5.43
N GLU A 146 -6.68 20.22 4.21
CA GLU A 146 -6.41 19.44 3.01
C GLU A 146 -4.91 19.27 2.72
N ASP A 147 -4.08 20.29 2.91
CA ASP A 147 -2.64 20.19 2.63
C ASP A 147 -1.96 19.22 3.61
N MET A 148 -2.35 19.26 4.88
CA MET A 148 -1.90 18.30 5.89
C MET A 148 -2.29 16.88 5.51
N SER A 149 -3.52 16.66 5.04
CA SER A 149 -4.01 15.35 4.61
C SER A 149 -3.21 14.82 3.40
N MET A 150 -2.88 15.67 2.42
CA MET A 150 -2.09 15.29 1.25
C MET A 150 -0.63 14.98 1.61
N LYS A 151 -0.06 15.72 2.57
CA LYS A 151 1.28 15.42 3.13
C LYS A 151 1.28 14.08 3.87
N ALA A 152 0.22 13.76 4.61
CA ALA A 152 0.09 12.49 5.30
C ALA A 152 0.05 11.31 4.31
N VAL A 153 -0.69 11.42 3.20
CA VAL A 153 -0.67 10.38 2.13
C VAL A 153 0.72 10.20 1.53
N LYS A 154 1.46 11.29 1.27
CA LYS A 154 2.85 11.21 0.78
C LYS A 154 3.77 10.48 1.76
N ARG A 155 3.66 10.77 3.06
CA ARG A 155 4.43 10.08 4.11
C ARG A 155 4.05 8.61 4.20
N LEU A 156 2.75 8.30 4.16
CA LEU A 156 2.25 6.94 4.13
C LEU A 156 2.82 6.15 2.95
N GLY A 157 2.78 6.72 1.74
CA GLY A 157 3.38 6.10 0.56
C GLY A 157 4.88 5.86 0.71
N LYS A 158 5.63 6.80 1.28
CA LYS A 158 7.07 6.59 1.56
C LYS A 158 7.28 5.46 2.58
N SER A 159 6.47 5.41 3.63
CA SER A 159 6.52 4.34 4.64
C SER A 159 6.25 2.96 4.02
N CYS A 160 5.18 2.83 3.22
CA CYS A 160 4.85 1.59 2.51
C CYS A 160 5.98 1.13 1.58
N LYS A 161 6.58 2.05 0.80
CA LYS A 161 7.72 1.71 -0.07
C LYS A 161 8.91 1.15 0.72
N ASN A 162 9.22 1.77 1.85
CA ASN A 162 10.33 1.34 2.70
C ASN A 162 10.06 0.00 3.39
N LEU A 163 8.83 -0.22 3.86
CA LEU A 163 8.41 -1.43 4.55
C LEU A 163 8.37 -2.63 3.60
N PHE A 164 7.67 -2.49 2.47
CA PHE A 164 7.42 -3.58 1.54
C PHE A 164 8.46 -3.70 0.40
N LYS A 165 9.50 -2.85 0.43
CA LYS A 165 10.58 -2.80 -0.57
C LYS A 165 10.06 -2.69 -2.01
N MET A 166 9.06 -1.84 -2.20
CA MET A 166 8.44 -1.56 -3.50
C MET A 166 8.79 -0.15 -3.99
N ASP A 167 8.87 0.02 -5.30
CA ASP A 167 9.20 1.32 -5.90
C ASP A 167 8.00 2.27 -5.97
N ASN A 168 6.79 1.71 -6.06
CA ASN A 168 5.55 2.45 -6.21
C ASN A 168 4.48 1.94 -5.24
N ALA A 169 4.01 2.81 -4.35
CA ALA A 169 2.99 2.46 -3.34
C ALA A 169 1.55 2.63 -3.83
N ARG A 170 1.33 3.15 -5.04
CA ARG A 170 -0.02 3.52 -5.51
C ARG A 170 -1.01 2.36 -5.42
N VAL A 171 -0.63 1.19 -5.92
CA VAL A 171 -1.53 0.02 -5.97
C VAL A 171 -1.94 -0.40 -4.55
N VAL A 172 -0.96 -0.55 -3.65
CA VAL A 172 -1.20 -0.93 -2.25
C VAL A 172 -2.04 0.10 -1.51
N LEU A 173 -1.76 1.40 -1.70
CA LEU A 173 -2.53 2.45 -1.05
C LEU A 173 -3.98 2.49 -1.56
N LEU A 174 -4.21 2.27 -2.86
CA LEU A 174 -5.57 2.19 -3.40
C LEU A 174 -6.34 0.96 -2.89
N GLU A 175 -5.65 -0.16 -2.67
CA GLU A 175 -6.26 -1.35 -2.06
C GLU A 175 -6.58 -1.13 -0.58
N MET A 176 -5.65 -0.53 0.17
CA MET A 176 -5.88 -0.12 1.55
C MET A 176 -7.07 0.84 1.66
N ALA A 177 -7.14 1.83 0.78
CA ALA A 177 -8.25 2.76 0.76
C ALA A 177 -9.58 2.08 0.43
N LYS A 178 -9.58 1.11 -0.50
CA LYS A 178 -10.76 0.30 -0.80
C LYS A 178 -11.24 -0.47 0.44
N ASP A 179 -10.33 -1.12 1.14
CA ASP A 179 -10.64 -1.87 2.36
C ASP A 179 -11.19 -0.94 3.46
N TYR A 180 -10.54 0.20 3.71
CA TYR A 180 -10.95 1.16 4.74
C TYR A 180 -12.31 1.79 4.48
N LEU A 181 -12.70 1.94 3.22
CA LEU A 181 -14.03 2.44 2.84
C LEU A 181 -15.12 1.36 2.94
N ASN A 182 -14.77 0.07 2.83
CA ASN A 182 -15.70 -1.05 2.74
C ASN A 182 -15.71 -1.93 4.01
N HIS A 183 -15.71 -1.31 5.20
CA HIS A 183 -15.73 -1.99 6.50
C HIS A 183 -14.51 -2.87 6.77
N SER A 184 -13.34 -2.22 6.82
CA SER A 184 -12.09 -2.88 7.22
C SER A 184 -12.23 -3.54 8.59
N GLN A 185 -11.63 -4.72 8.75
CA GLN A 185 -11.49 -5.36 10.05
C GLN A 185 -10.69 -4.51 11.04
N LEU A 186 -9.88 -3.57 10.54
CA LEU A 186 -9.08 -2.65 11.35
C LEU A 186 -9.86 -1.40 11.78
N GLU A 187 -11.09 -1.19 11.29
CA GLU A 187 -11.86 0.05 11.54
C GLU A 187 -12.06 0.31 13.03
N GLU A 188 -12.48 -0.69 13.80
CA GLU A 188 -12.77 -0.53 15.23
C GLU A 188 -11.52 -0.12 16.04
N ASP A 189 -10.41 -0.85 15.89
CA ASP A 189 -9.18 -0.57 16.63
C ASP A 189 -8.54 0.74 16.20
N THR A 190 -8.54 1.02 14.89
CA THR A 190 -7.99 2.26 14.34
C THR A 190 -8.78 3.47 14.81
N ASP A 191 -10.11 3.43 14.71
CA ASP A 191 -10.97 4.54 15.14
C ASP A 191 -10.93 4.74 16.65
N LYS A 192 -10.79 3.66 17.43
CA LYS A 192 -10.61 3.75 18.89
C LYS A 192 -9.29 4.44 19.26
N GLN A 193 -8.22 4.17 18.52
CA GLN A 193 -6.90 4.73 18.82
C GLN A 193 -6.73 6.16 18.32
N TYR A 194 -7.24 6.47 17.12
CA TYR A 194 -6.93 7.73 16.43
C TYR A 194 -8.11 8.68 16.33
N GLY A 195 -9.32 8.24 16.66
CA GLY A 195 -10.53 9.05 16.61
C GLY A 195 -11.57 8.44 15.66
N LYS A 196 -12.84 8.59 16.05
CA LYS A 196 -13.97 8.04 15.30
C LYS A 196 -14.01 8.61 13.88
N GLY A 197 -14.08 7.73 12.88
CA GLY A 197 -14.16 8.06 11.46
C GLY A 197 -12.81 8.21 10.76
N VAL A 198 -11.68 8.11 11.48
CA VAL A 198 -10.34 8.27 10.88
C VAL A 198 -10.06 7.21 9.82
N THR A 199 -10.48 5.96 10.01
CA THR A 199 -10.26 4.88 9.04
C THR A 199 -10.84 5.24 7.66
N LYS A 200 -12.13 5.60 7.63
CA LYS A 200 -12.82 6.01 6.39
C LYS A 200 -12.27 7.32 5.81
N TYR A 201 -11.88 8.25 6.68
CA TYR A 201 -11.23 9.49 6.26
C TYR A 201 -9.92 9.20 5.52
N ILE A 202 -9.04 8.35 6.07
CA ILE A 202 -7.78 7.95 5.42
C ILE A 202 -8.07 7.38 4.03
N GLY A 203 -9.00 6.42 3.90
CA GLY A 203 -9.36 5.85 2.60
C GLY A 203 -9.83 6.91 1.59
N SER A 204 -10.69 7.83 2.04
CA SER A 204 -11.19 8.94 1.21
C SER A 204 -10.07 9.88 0.75
N VAL A 205 -9.14 10.24 1.63
CA VAL A 205 -8.02 11.14 1.30
C VAL A 205 -7.05 10.45 0.34
N ILE A 206 -6.79 9.15 0.48
CA ILE A 206 -5.94 8.40 -0.45
C ILE A 206 -6.56 8.40 -1.86
N TYR A 207 -7.86 8.12 -1.99
CA TYR A 207 -8.55 8.17 -3.28
C TYR A 207 -8.48 9.55 -3.91
N ARG A 208 -8.74 10.61 -3.13
CA ARG A 208 -8.60 12.00 -3.58
C ARG A 208 -7.16 12.31 -4.02
N TYR A 209 -6.18 11.88 -3.25
CA TYR A 209 -4.76 12.08 -3.55
C TYR A 209 -4.38 11.45 -4.90
N TYR A 210 -4.93 10.28 -5.24
CA TYR A 210 -4.64 9.59 -6.50
C TYR A 210 -5.61 9.89 -7.65
N GLY A 211 -6.61 10.75 -7.39
CA GLY A 211 -7.65 11.12 -8.36
C GLY A 211 -8.55 9.95 -8.76
N VAL A 212 -8.85 9.06 -7.83
CA VAL A 212 -9.83 7.97 -8.00
C VAL A 212 -11.17 8.47 -7.49
N GLU A 213 -12.20 8.44 -8.33
CA GLU A 213 -13.56 8.76 -7.92
C GLU A 213 -14.09 7.62 -7.03
N ASN A 214 -14.77 7.97 -5.93
CA ASN A 214 -15.58 7.00 -5.19
C ASN A 214 -16.60 6.45 -6.20
N LEU A 215 -16.46 5.18 -6.59
CA LEU A 215 -17.54 4.45 -7.24
C LEU A 215 -18.60 4.20 -6.17
N GLU A 216 -19.44 5.22 -5.92
CA GLU A 216 -20.79 5.01 -5.39
C GLU A 216 -21.69 4.47 -6.51
#